data_AF-A0A3M1CYP6-F1
#
_entry.id   AF-A0A3M1CYP6-F1
#
_cell.length_a   1.000
_cell.length_b   1.000
_cell.length_c   1.000
_cell.angle_alpha   90.00
_cell.angle_beta   90.00
_cell.angle_gamma   90.00
#
_symmetry.space_group_name_H-M   'P 1'
#
loop_
_entity.id
_entity.type
_entity.pdbx_description
1 polymer ?
#
loop_
_entity_poly.entity_id
_entity_poly.type
_entity_poly.pdbx_seq_one_letter_code
_entity_poly.pdbx_strand_id
1 'polypeptide(L)'
;GWAWARGRRVEELLVAVAAGQEIAARLGAALALGPDQELARPLVSAVGAAVVAGLLAGLDDDELAHAIALAAVAPARATVADLKAGLGGIATARGAVAGLAAVEEAAAGVRGSLDAFDAHGGVVDALTPVPLRAAFTGLGRAWLVHGLSVRLHPGARHVQAPVQAVREILRRHVKAADKRLRPDQVERIEVEVSAPAWWEVHRLAASCRSAPAGMVHDLRAMIGLLVVEHDLSPGRFTREALARHRDAREAVAARVEVRHSWSRTLDLASHLVDVLGPLFAGVDAASLRRAERIIRSHARSGPLGLPRGGGPLWRAISARPDRLLAALRYQSGDLADARLDAFQLRLGADVRVHTTRGGTWPEHRDLVEGSPGWPWRDTVEATHAKWRGRDHAAEARSVAAVEPTADADAWVATLIGADPSADGDRML
;
A
#
# COMPACT_ATOMS: atom_id res chain seq x y z
N GLY A 1 -9.74 -7.39 20.89
CA GLY A 1 -11.16 -7.62 21.21
C GLY A 1 -11.53 -9.09 21.11
N TRP A 2 -11.86 -9.56 19.91
CA TRP A 2 -12.42 -10.90 19.65
C TRP A 2 -11.59 -12.08 20.21
N ALA A 3 -10.27 -12.13 19.95
CA ALA A 3 -9.40 -13.22 20.41
C ALA A 3 -9.25 -13.25 21.93
N TRP A 4 -9.05 -12.08 22.55
CA TRP A 4 -8.97 -11.92 23.99
C TRP A 4 -10.27 -12.31 24.70
N ALA A 5 -11.42 -11.92 24.14
CA ALA A 5 -12.73 -12.30 24.64
C ALA A 5 -12.97 -13.82 24.61
N ARG A 6 -12.25 -14.55 23.75
CA ARG A 6 -12.27 -16.01 23.65
C ARG A 6 -11.14 -16.69 24.43
N GLY A 7 -10.44 -15.95 25.31
CA GLY A 7 -9.38 -16.51 26.17
C GLY A 7 -8.12 -16.95 25.43
N ARG A 8 -7.92 -16.50 24.18
CA ARG A 8 -6.74 -16.88 23.38
C ARG A 8 -5.48 -16.16 23.88
N ARG A 9 -4.35 -16.86 23.86
CA ARG A 9 -3.06 -16.32 24.30
C ARG A 9 -2.41 -15.46 23.21
N VAL A 10 -1.47 -14.60 23.60
CA VAL A 10 -0.77 -13.71 22.65
C VAL A 10 0.03 -14.51 21.62
N GLU A 11 0.65 -15.60 22.02
CA GLU A 11 1.43 -16.48 21.15
C GLU A 11 0.54 -17.09 20.05
N GLU A 12 -0.67 -17.51 20.41
CA GLU A 12 -1.65 -18.07 19.48
C GLU A 12 -2.14 -17.01 18.49
N LEU A 13 -2.37 -15.79 18.97
CA LEU A 13 -2.69 -14.65 18.13
C LEU A 13 -1.54 -14.33 17.15
N LEU A 14 -0.30 -14.34 17.60
CA LEU A 14 0.86 -14.06 16.75
C LEU A 14 1.04 -15.11 15.65
N VAL A 15 0.87 -16.40 15.99
CA VAL A 15 0.91 -17.49 15.00
C VAL A 15 -0.22 -17.33 13.98
N ALA A 16 -1.45 -17.11 14.44
CA ALA A 16 -2.60 -16.92 13.56
C ALA A 16 -2.43 -15.70 12.65
N VAL A 17 -1.94 -14.58 13.19
CA VAL A 17 -1.63 -13.36 12.43
C VAL A 17 -0.54 -13.62 11.40
N ALA A 18 0.54 -14.32 11.75
CA ALA A 18 1.61 -14.65 10.80
C ALA A 18 1.08 -15.50 9.64
N ALA A 19 0.28 -16.54 9.94
CA ALA A 19 -0.35 -17.38 8.93
C ALA A 19 -1.32 -16.58 8.03
N GLY A 20 -2.17 -15.75 8.63
CA GLY A 20 -3.10 -14.91 7.87
C GLY A 20 -2.39 -13.87 6.99
N GLN A 21 -1.32 -13.25 7.48
CA GLN A 21 -0.49 -12.35 6.69
C GLN A 21 0.23 -13.09 5.55
N GLU A 22 0.70 -14.31 5.79
CA GLU A 22 1.34 -15.13 4.76
C GLU A 22 0.38 -15.43 3.60
N ILE A 23 -0.82 -15.92 3.90
CA ILE A 23 -1.82 -16.23 2.86
C ILE A 23 -2.31 -14.95 2.16
N ALA A 24 -2.53 -13.86 2.90
CA ALA A 24 -2.88 -12.57 2.33
C ALA A 24 -1.77 -12.01 1.41
N ALA A 25 -0.50 -12.13 1.81
CA ALA A 25 0.64 -11.69 1.01
C ALA A 25 0.77 -12.52 -0.27
N ARG A 26 0.52 -13.82 -0.23
CA ARG A 26 0.50 -14.70 -1.41
C ARG A 26 -0.61 -14.33 -2.38
N LEU A 27 -1.83 -14.11 -1.89
CA LEU A 27 -2.91 -13.62 -2.73
C LEU A 27 -2.58 -12.23 -3.32
N GLY A 28 -2.01 -11.32 -2.53
CA GLY A 28 -1.53 -10.02 -3.02
C GLY A 28 -0.46 -10.15 -4.11
N ALA A 29 0.49 -11.07 -3.94
CA ALA A 29 1.54 -11.36 -4.92
C ALA A 29 0.96 -11.96 -6.21
N ALA A 30 -0.01 -12.88 -6.11
CA ALA A 30 -0.72 -13.44 -7.26
C ALA A 30 -1.40 -12.35 -8.12
N LEU A 31 -1.85 -11.27 -7.47
CA LEU A 31 -2.51 -10.12 -8.09
C LEU A 31 -1.55 -8.99 -8.48
N ALA A 32 -0.23 -9.16 -8.31
CA ALA A 32 0.71 -8.05 -8.33
C ALA A 32 0.86 -7.36 -9.70
N LEU A 33 0.59 -8.06 -10.80
CA LEU A 33 0.62 -7.47 -12.15
C LEU A 33 -0.73 -6.95 -12.64
N GLY A 34 -1.75 -6.98 -11.77
CA GLY A 34 -3.05 -6.40 -12.05
C GLY A 34 -3.02 -4.88 -12.00
N PRO A 35 -3.81 -4.18 -12.85
CA PRO A 35 -3.92 -2.72 -12.81
C PRO A 35 -4.49 -2.18 -11.48
N ASP A 36 -5.12 -3.05 -10.67
CA ASP A 36 -6.02 -2.67 -9.59
C ASP A 36 -5.78 -3.43 -8.28
N GLN A 37 -4.51 -3.63 -7.88
CA GLN A 37 -4.17 -4.26 -6.60
C GLN A 37 -4.92 -3.65 -5.40
N GLU A 38 -5.01 -2.32 -5.37
CA GLU A 38 -5.69 -1.57 -4.30
C GLU A 38 -7.19 -1.88 -4.23
N LEU A 39 -7.81 -2.24 -5.36
CA LEU A 39 -9.24 -2.58 -5.43
C LEU A 39 -9.53 -4.01 -4.91
N ALA A 40 -8.53 -4.89 -4.97
CA ALA A 40 -8.60 -6.24 -4.44
C ALA A 40 -8.32 -6.31 -2.92
N ARG A 41 -7.97 -5.20 -2.27
CA ARG A 41 -7.67 -5.16 -0.83
C ARG A 41 -8.80 -5.73 0.06
N PRO A 42 -10.10 -5.48 -0.18
CA PRO A 42 -11.16 -6.11 0.61
C PRO A 42 -11.11 -7.64 0.57
N LEU A 43 -10.85 -8.22 -0.61
CA LEU A 43 -10.69 -9.66 -0.77
C LEU A 43 -9.47 -10.19 0.00
N VAL A 44 -8.31 -9.56 -0.18
CA VAL A 44 -7.08 -9.94 0.52
C VAL A 44 -7.29 -9.88 2.04
N SER A 45 -8.02 -8.86 2.51
CA SER A 45 -8.37 -8.71 3.93
C SER A 45 -9.35 -9.78 4.41
N ALA A 46 -10.32 -10.18 3.59
CA ALA A 46 -11.27 -11.24 3.93
C ALA A 46 -10.57 -12.59 4.10
N VAL A 47 -9.73 -12.96 3.13
CA VAL A 47 -8.98 -14.21 3.16
C VAL A 47 -8.01 -14.25 4.35
N GLY A 48 -7.25 -13.17 4.57
CA GLY A 48 -6.35 -13.08 5.73
C GLY A 48 -7.11 -13.16 7.06
N ALA A 49 -8.25 -12.48 7.17
CA ALA A 49 -9.08 -12.51 8.38
C ALA A 49 -9.71 -13.90 8.63
N ALA A 50 -10.15 -14.60 7.58
CA ALA A 50 -10.68 -15.95 7.69
C ALA A 50 -9.62 -16.93 8.22
N VAL A 51 -8.37 -16.82 7.76
CA VAL A 51 -7.26 -17.63 8.29
C VAL A 51 -7.02 -17.34 9.77
N VAL A 52 -6.90 -16.06 10.15
CA VAL A 52 -6.68 -15.66 11.55
C VAL A 52 -7.83 -16.14 12.44
N ALA A 53 -9.07 -15.87 12.05
CA ALA A 53 -10.25 -16.20 12.84
C ALA A 53 -10.47 -17.71 12.90
N GLY A 54 -10.26 -18.46 11.81
CA GLY A 54 -10.42 -19.91 11.76
C GLY A 54 -9.42 -20.64 12.68
N LEU A 55 -8.13 -20.28 12.63
CA LEU A 55 -7.12 -20.83 13.53
C LEU A 55 -7.42 -20.53 15.01
N LEU A 56 -7.95 -19.34 15.29
CA LEU A 56 -8.35 -18.93 16.63
C LEU A 56 -9.74 -19.45 17.05
N ALA A 57 -10.54 -19.97 16.12
CA ALA A 57 -11.77 -20.70 16.41
C ALA A 57 -11.51 -22.19 16.63
N GLY A 58 -10.33 -22.68 16.21
CA GLY A 58 -9.98 -24.10 16.28
C GLY A 58 -10.61 -24.93 15.17
N LEU A 59 -10.85 -24.31 14.00
CA LEU A 59 -11.26 -25.05 12.80
C LEU A 59 -10.20 -26.08 12.45
N ASP A 60 -10.64 -27.25 11.97
CA ASP A 60 -9.74 -28.21 11.35
C ASP A 60 -9.30 -27.79 9.94
N ASP A 61 -8.43 -28.58 9.30
CA ASP A 61 -7.87 -28.27 7.98
C ASP A 61 -8.95 -28.17 6.88
N ASP A 62 -10.01 -28.99 6.94
CA ASP A 62 -11.10 -29.02 5.94
C ASP A 62 -12.02 -27.82 6.13
N GLU A 63 -12.43 -27.54 7.37
CA GLU A 63 -13.22 -26.37 7.74
C GLU A 63 -12.49 -25.07 7.39
N LEU A 64 -11.20 -24.98 7.67
CA LEU A 64 -10.39 -23.80 7.36
C LEU A 64 -10.27 -23.58 5.85
N ALA A 65 -10.09 -24.66 5.07
CA ALA A 65 -10.04 -24.57 3.61
C ALA A 65 -11.36 -24.05 3.03
N HIS A 66 -12.50 -24.52 3.56
CA HIS A 66 -13.82 -24.02 3.18
C HIS A 66 -14.06 -22.57 3.64
N ALA A 67 -13.62 -22.18 4.83
CA ALA A 67 -13.70 -20.79 5.30
C ALA A 67 -12.94 -19.82 4.37
N ILE A 68 -11.74 -20.21 3.94
CA ILE A 68 -10.94 -19.44 2.97
C ILE A 68 -11.67 -19.32 1.63
N ALA A 69 -12.25 -20.41 1.13
CA ALA A 69 -12.99 -20.43 -0.13
C ALA A 69 -14.25 -19.54 -0.08
N LEU A 70 -15.00 -19.58 1.03
CA LEU A 70 -16.17 -18.73 1.26
C LEU A 70 -15.78 -17.25 1.36
N ALA A 71 -14.70 -16.95 2.09
CA ALA A 71 -14.15 -15.60 2.17
C ALA A 71 -13.69 -15.07 0.81
N ALA A 72 -13.33 -15.94 -0.13
CA ALA A 72 -12.89 -15.54 -1.46
C ALA A 72 -14.04 -15.03 -2.36
N VAL A 73 -15.28 -15.43 -2.09
CA VAL A 73 -16.46 -15.07 -2.89
C VAL A 73 -17.35 -14.02 -2.22
N ALA A 74 -17.17 -13.77 -0.92
CA ALA A 74 -18.01 -12.85 -0.15
C ALA A 74 -17.78 -11.33 -0.38
N PRO A 75 -16.55 -10.80 -0.53
CA PRO A 75 -16.34 -9.35 -0.47
C PRO A 75 -16.58 -8.65 -1.81
N ALA A 76 -17.33 -7.54 -1.76
CA ALA A 76 -17.39 -6.59 -2.87
C ALA A 76 -16.00 -5.95 -3.11
N ARG A 77 -15.63 -5.80 -4.39
CA ARG A 77 -14.39 -5.08 -4.78
C ARG A 77 -14.55 -3.60 -4.43
N ALA A 78 -13.48 -2.98 -3.93
CA ALA A 78 -13.47 -1.53 -3.84
C ALA A 78 -13.45 -0.94 -5.26
N THR A 79 -14.04 0.24 -5.44
CA THR A 79 -13.97 0.99 -6.69
C THR A 79 -12.94 2.11 -6.59
N VAL A 80 -12.50 2.63 -7.74
CA VAL A 80 -11.67 3.85 -7.77
C VAL A 80 -12.41 5.04 -7.13
N ALA A 81 -13.74 5.08 -7.23
CA ALA A 81 -14.56 6.09 -6.57
C ALA A 81 -14.49 5.95 -5.04
N ASP A 82 -14.56 4.73 -4.51
CA ASP A 82 -14.40 4.47 -3.06
C ASP A 82 -13.04 4.93 -2.55
N LEU A 83 -11.96 4.61 -3.27
CA LEU A 83 -10.62 5.06 -2.92
C LEU A 83 -10.52 6.59 -2.92
N LYS A 84 -11.11 7.24 -3.93
CA LYS A 84 -11.12 8.71 -4.04
C LYS A 84 -11.93 9.38 -2.95
N ALA A 85 -13.02 8.75 -2.53
CA ALA A 85 -13.85 9.18 -1.41
C ALA A 85 -13.22 8.88 -0.04
N GLY A 86 -12.04 8.26 0.02
CA GLY A 86 -11.39 7.89 1.28
C GLY A 86 -11.98 6.63 1.94
N LEU A 87 -12.86 5.90 1.26
CA LEU A 87 -13.54 4.71 1.78
C LEU A 87 -12.69 3.43 1.70
N GLY A 88 -11.45 3.50 1.19
CA GLY A 88 -10.57 2.34 1.06
C GLY A 88 -10.30 1.60 2.37
N GLY A 89 -10.18 2.33 3.48
CA GLY A 89 -10.06 1.74 4.82
C GLY A 89 -11.30 0.96 5.24
N ILE A 90 -12.48 1.52 5.00
CA ILE A 90 -13.77 0.88 5.30
C ILE A 90 -14.00 -0.35 4.42
N ALA A 91 -13.68 -0.26 3.13
CA ALA A 91 -13.78 -1.40 2.23
C ALA A 91 -12.90 -2.58 2.72
N THR A 92 -11.70 -2.27 3.21
CA THR A 92 -10.81 -3.26 3.84
C THR A 92 -11.42 -3.87 5.09
N ALA A 93 -11.96 -3.04 5.99
CA ALA A 93 -12.61 -3.50 7.22
C ALA A 93 -13.83 -4.39 6.94
N ARG A 94 -14.67 -4.03 5.95
CA ARG A 94 -15.79 -4.86 5.49
C ARG A 94 -15.31 -6.21 4.95
N GLY A 95 -14.18 -6.23 4.24
CA GLY A 95 -13.52 -7.47 3.84
C GLY A 95 -13.18 -8.35 5.05
N ALA A 96 -12.53 -7.79 6.08
CA ALA A 96 -12.24 -8.54 7.30
C ALA A 96 -13.49 -9.10 7.98
N VAL A 97 -14.59 -8.33 8.06
CA VAL A 97 -15.88 -8.81 8.59
C VAL A 97 -16.43 -9.99 7.79
N ALA A 98 -16.36 -9.93 6.45
CA ALA A 98 -16.77 -11.04 5.60
C ALA A 98 -15.94 -12.30 5.84
N GLY A 99 -14.64 -12.16 6.11
CA GLY A 99 -13.77 -13.28 6.51
C GLY A 99 -14.17 -13.91 7.84
N LEU A 100 -14.61 -13.12 8.82
CA LEU A 100 -15.14 -13.63 10.09
C LEU A 100 -16.45 -14.40 9.89
N ALA A 101 -17.36 -13.87 9.06
CA ALA A 101 -18.61 -14.57 8.73
C ALA A 101 -18.35 -15.91 8.04
N ALA A 102 -17.39 -15.97 7.12
CA ALA A 102 -17.01 -17.20 6.42
C ALA A 102 -16.51 -18.31 7.37
N VAL A 103 -15.88 -17.95 8.50
CA VAL A 103 -15.48 -18.91 9.54
C VAL A 103 -16.69 -19.47 10.27
N GLU A 104 -17.69 -18.65 10.57
CA GLU A 104 -18.94 -19.10 11.20
C GLU A 104 -19.74 -20.00 10.26
N GLU A 105 -19.79 -19.67 8.97
CA GLU A 105 -20.43 -20.49 7.94
C GLU A 105 -19.74 -21.85 7.78
N ALA A 106 -18.41 -21.87 7.68
CA ALA A 106 -17.66 -23.12 7.55
C ALA A 106 -17.80 -24.02 8.79
N ALA A 107 -17.75 -23.44 10.00
CA ALA A 107 -18.00 -24.16 11.26
C ALA A 107 -19.43 -24.74 11.34
N ALA A 108 -20.39 -24.11 10.64
CA ALA A 108 -21.75 -24.62 10.51
C ALA A 108 -21.91 -25.67 9.38
N GLY A 109 -20.83 -26.04 8.70
CA GLY A 109 -20.81 -27.05 7.64
C GLY A 109 -21.06 -26.52 6.23
N VAL A 110 -21.07 -25.20 6.02
CA VAL A 110 -21.16 -24.60 4.68
C VAL A 110 -19.84 -24.83 3.93
N ARG A 111 -19.93 -25.25 2.67
CA ARG A 111 -18.75 -25.59 1.84
C ARG A 111 -18.54 -24.59 0.72
N GLY A 112 -17.31 -24.08 0.61
CA GLY A 112 -16.84 -23.28 -0.53
C GLY A 112 -16.09 -24.12 -1.59
N SER A 113 -15.87 -23.55 -2.77
CA SER A 113 -15.08 -24.15 -3.85
C SER A 113 -13.58 -24.11 -3.51
N LEU A 114 -12.98 -25.27 -3.23
CA LEU A 114 -11.58 -25.38 -2.82
C LEU A 114 -10.59 -25.04 -3.94
N ASP A 115 -11.05 -25.00 -5.19
CA ASP A 115 -10.31 -24.58 -6.37
C ASP A 115 -10.49 -23.08 -6.70
N ALA A 116 -11.12 -22.29 -5.84
CA ALA A 116 -11.46 -20.88 -6.12
C ALA A 116 -10.28 -20.00 -6.58
N PHE A 117 -9.06 -20.28 -6.10
CA PHE A 117 -7.85 -19.55 -6.52
C PHE A 117 -7.12 -20.19 -7.72
N ASP A 118 -7.17 -21.53 -7.83
CA ASP A 118 -6.39 -22.29 -8.81
C ASP A 118 -7.13 -22.53 -10.13
N ALA A 119 -8.46 -22.57 -10.08
CA ALA A 119 -9.29 -22.78 -11.26
C ALA A 119 -9.03 -21.71 -12.33
N HIS A 120 -9.03 -22.16 -13.59
CA HIS A 120 -9.01 -21.26 -14.73
C HIS A 120 -10.34 -20.51 -14.79
N GLY A 121 -10.30 -19.18 -14.86
CA GLY A 121 -11.49 -18.32 -14.70
C GLY A 121 -11.95 -18.15 -13.25
N GLY A 122 -11.19 -18.64 -12.27
CA GLY A 122 -11.46 -18.45 -10.84
C GLY A 122 -11.19 -17.01 -10.37
N VAL A 123 -11.16 -16.83 -9.05
CA VAL A 123 -11.07 -15.51 -8.41
C VAL A 123 -9.84 -14.74 -8.87
N VAL A 124 -8.66 -15.37 -8.95
CA VAL A 124 -7.43 -14.67 -9.36
C VAL A 124 -7.51 -14.18 -10.81
N ASP A 125 -8.02 -15.02 -11.74
CA ASP A 125 -8.15 -14.66 -13.16
C ASP A 125 -9.17 -13.54 -13.40
N ALA A 126 -10.20 -13.46 -12.56
CA ALA A 126 -11.19 -12.38 -12.60
C ALA A 126 -10.63 -11.03 -12.11
N LEU A 127 -9.52 -11.06 -11.36
CA LEU A 127 -8.95 -9.88 -10.71
C LEU A 127 -7.72 -9.33 -11.43
N THR A 128 -6.94 -10.18 -12.08
CA THR A 128 -5.74 -9.78 -12.81
C THR A 128 -5.64 -10.48 -14.18
N PRO A 129 -5.24 -9.76 -15.24
CA PRO A 129 -4.96 -10.40 -16.52
C PRO A 129 -3.67 -11.23 -16.56
N VAL A 130 -2.82 -11.09 -15.53
CA VAL A 130 -1.55 -11.81 -15.40
C VAL A 130 -1.45 -12.36 -13.97
N PRO A 131 -2.07 -13.52 -13.71
CA PRO A 131 -2.04 -14.16 -12.41
C PRO A 131 -0.66 -14.76 -12.14
N LEU A 132 0.00 -14.34 -11.05
CA LEU A 132 1.28 -14.92 -10.62
C LEU A 132 1.05 -16.14 -9.73
N ARG A 133 0.61 -17.26 -10.34
CA ARG A 133 0.15 -18.46 -9.61
C ARG A 133 1.24 -19.13 -8.77
N ALA A 134 2.51 -18.94 -9.13
CA ALA A 134 3.65 -19.35 -8.31
C ALA A 134 3.64 -18.72 -6.90
N ALA A 135 2.84 -17.68 -6.65
CA ALA A 135 2.65 -17.14 -5.30
C ALA A 135 2.11 -18.18 -4.29
N PHE A 136 1.44 -19.23 -4.74
CA PHE A 136 0.86 -20.27 -3.88
C PHE A 136 1.79 -21.48 -3.67
N THR A 137 2.98 -21.51 -4.27
CA THR A 137 3.95 -22.61 -4.12
C THR A 137 4.94 -22.35 -2.98
N GLY A 138 5.67 -23.37 -2.53
CA GLY A 138 6.70 -23.21 -1.51
C GLY A 138 6.20 -22.84 -0.11
N LEU A 139 4.93 -23.14 0.24
CA LEU A 139 4.41 -22.97 1.61
C LEU A 139 5.30 -23.68 2.64
N GLY A 140 5.55 -23.02 3.77
CA GLY A 140 6.45 -23.50 4.83
C GLY A 140 7.95 -23.35 4.53
N ARG A 141 8.35 -23.14 3.27
CA ARG A 141 9.75 -22.90 2.85
C ARG A 141 10.02 -21.44 2.50
N ALA A 142 9.07 -20.78 1.85
CA ALA A 142 9.07 -19.35 1.59
C ALA A 142 7.99 -18.66 2.43
N TRP A 143 8.38 -17.55 3.05
CA TRP A 143 7.53 -16.73 3.92
C TRP A 143 7.51 -15.29 3.39
N LEU A 144 6.46 -14.93 2.66
CA LEU A 144 6.25 -13.56 2.15
C LEU A 144 5.99 -12.56 3.28
N VAL A 145 5.58 -13.02 4.47
CA VAL A 145 5.47 -12.18 5.67
C VAL A 145 6.80 -11.51 6.05
N HIS A 146 7.95 -12.03 5.62
CA HIS A 146 9.25 -11.36 5.77
C HIS A 146 9.36 -10.07 4.93
N GLY A 147 8.53 -9.92 3.90
CA GLY A 147 8.44 -8.74 3.04
C GLY A 147 7.51 -7.64 3.57
N LEU A 148 6.99 -7.74 4.79
CA LEU A 148 6.11 -6.74 5.37
C LEU A 148 6.78 -5.37 5.49
N SER A 149 6.00 -4.32 5.25
CA SER A 149 6.44 -2.93 5.43
C SER A 149 5.66 -2.25 6.55
N VAL A 150 6.34 -1.57 7.46
CA VAL A 150 5.76 -0.68 8.45
C VAL A 150 5.78 0.74 7.92
N ARG A 151 4.60 1.31 7.64
CA ARG A 151 4.49 2.71 7.23
C ARG A 151 4.77 3.63 8.42
N LEU A 152 5.85 4.41 8.32
CA LEU A 152 6.21 5.39 9.34
C LEU A 152 5.40 6.68 9.25
N HIS A 153 4.86 7.00 8.07
CA HIS A 153 4.03 8.19 7.82
C HIS A 153 2.64 7.80 7.33
N PRO A 154 1.59 8.57 7.65
CA PRO A 154 0.30 8.47 6.97
C PRO A 154 0.52 8.64 5.45
N GLY A 155 -0.07 7.76 4.65
CA GLY A 155 0.17 7.77 3.21
C GLY A 155 0.04 6.41 2.55
N ALA A 156 -0.38 6.40 1.30
CA ALA A 156 -0.25 5.25 0.41
C ALA A 156 1.22 4.94 0.10
N ARG A 157 1.51 3.74 -0.41
CA ARG A 157 2.88 3.26 -0.64
C ARG A 157 3.70 4.18 -1.54
N HIS A 158 3.09 4.74 -2.59
CA HIS A 158 3.73 5.61 -3.58
C HIS A 158 4.09 7.00 -3.04
N VAL A 159 3.52 7.39 -1.90
CA VAL A 159 3.77 8.70 -1.27
C VAL A 159 4.96 8.65 -0.31
N GLN A 160 5.30 7.48 0.22
CA GLN A 160 6.25 7.34 1.34
C GLN A 160 7.64 7.89 1.02
N ALA A 161 8.32 7.40 -0.02
CA ALA A 161 9.68 7.86 -0.35
C ALA A 161 9.75 9.36 -0.68
N PRO A 162 8.87 9.93 -1.54
CA PRO A 162 8.85 11.37 -1.78
C PRO A 162 8.67 12.22 -0.50
N VAL A 163 7.75 11.83 0.38
CA VAL A 163 7.50 12.53 1.64
C VAL A 163 8.71 12.46 2.57
N GLN A 164 9.33 11.29 2.69
CA GLN A 164 10.53 11.11 3.49
C GLN A 164 11.68 11.98 2.95
N ALA A 165 11.81 12.08 1.62
CA ALA A 165 12.82 12.91 0.98
C ALA A 165 12.61 14.41 1.23
N VAL A 166 11.38 14.91 1.08
CA VAL A 166 11.03 16.30 1.43
C VAL A 166 11.31 16.57 2.92
N ARG A 167 10.94 15.65 3.80
CA ARG A 167 11.18 15.80 5.25
C ARG A 167 12.66 15.94 5.56
N GLU A 168 13.52 15.14 4.93
CA GLU A 168 14.98 15.26 5.07
C GLU A 168 15.50 16.61 4.54
N ILE A 169 14.99 17.08 3.40
CA ILE A 169 15.30 18.42 2.87
C ILE A 169 14.93 19.51 3.88
N LEU A 170 13.72 19.48 4.44
CA LEU A 170 13.27 20.46 5.43
C LEU A 170 14.14 20.44 6.68
N ARG A 171 14.53 19.26 7.15
CA ARG A 171 15.45 19.10 8.29
C ARG A 171 16.81 19.71 8.01
N ARG A 172 17.40 19.44 6.83
CA ARG A 172 18.69 20.02 6.41
C ARG A 172 18.61 21.53 6.23
N HIS A 173 17.51 22.03 5.68
CA HIS A 173 17.26 23.47 5.55
C HIS A 173 17.23 24.15 6.92
N VAL A 174 16.49 23.61 7.89
CA VAL A 174 16.44 24.16 9.26
C VAL A 174 17.84 24.21 9.88
N LYS A 175 18.62 23.12 9.74
CA LYS A 175 19.99 23.07 10.25
C LYS A 175 20.91 24.12 9.62
N ALA A 176 20.75 24.40 8.32
CA ALA A 176 21.62 25.31 7.58
C ALA A 176 21.22 26.79 7.68
N ALA A 177 19.91 27.08 7.72
CA ALA A 177 19.37 28.43 7.69
C ALA A 177 18.89 28.92 9.07
N ASP A 178 18.97 28.07 10.10
CA ASP A 178 18.44 28.28 11.45
C ASP A 178 16.96 28.68 11.49
N LYS A 179 16.22 28.36 10.41
CA LYS A 179 14.82 28.75 10.20
C LYS A 179 14.10 27.70 9.37
N ARG A 180 12.81 27.54 9.64
CA ARG A 180 11.91 26.72 8.81
C ARG A 180 11.80 27.31 7.41
N LEU A 181 11.82 26.45 6.40
CA LEU A 181 11.47 26.84 5.04
C LEU A 181 10.00 27.25 5.01
N ARG A 182 9.73 28.49 4.62
CA ARG A 182 8.35 28.99 4.52
C ARG A 182 7.73 28.69 3.15
N PRO A 183 6.39 28.55 3.07
CA PRO A 183 5.69 28.27 1.82
C PRO A 183 5.96 29.30 0.69
N ASP A 184 6.10 30.59 1.03
CA ASP A 184 6.41 31.68 0.09
C ASP A 184 7.81 31.58 -0.51
N GLN A 185 8.71 30.83 0.15
CA GLN A 185 10.08 30.65 -0.30
C GLN A 185 10.26 29.48 -1.25
N VAL A 186 9.24 28.62 -1.42
CA VAL A 186 9.30 27.48 -2.36
C VAL A 186 8.97 27.97 -3.76
N GLU A 187 9.93 27.87 -4.67
CA GLU A 187 9.70 28.19 -6.09
C GLU A 187 9.10 27.00 -6.83
N ARG A 188 9.69 25.81 -6.65
CA ARG A 188 9.32 24.58 -7.36
C ARG A 188 9.80 23.36 -6.61
N ILE A 189 9.05 22.25 -6.66
CA ILE A 189 9.46 20.95 -6.14
C ILE A 189 9.38 19.93 -7.27
N GLU A 190 10.52 19.38 -7.68
CA GLU A 190 10.59 18.30 -8.66
C GLU A 190 10.64 16.96 -7.92
N VAL A 191 9.81 16.01 -8.35
CA VAL A 191 9.73 14.66 -7.79
C VAL A 191 9.81 13.65 -8.93
N GLU A 192 10.83 12.80 -8.94
CA GLU A 192 10.95 11.69 -9.90
C GLU A 192 10.75 10.34 -9.22
N VAL A 193 9.87 9.52 -9.80
CA VAL A 193 9.50 8.21 -9.26
C VAL A 193 9.39 7.15 -10.36
N SER A 194 9.36 5.88 -9.98
CA SER A 194 9.14 4.77 -10.93
C SER A 194 7.74 4.82 -11.56
N ALA A 195 7.56 4.15 -12.70
CA ALA A 195 6.30 4.13 -13.44
C ALA A 195 5.09 3.67 -12.59
N PRO A 196 5.18 2.60 -11.77
CA PRO A 196 4.07 2.21 -10.90
C PRO A 196 3.66 3.31 -9.92
N ALA A 197 4.64 3.99 -9.30
CA ALA A 197 4.36 5.09 -8.37
C ALA A 197 3.79 6.32 -9.11
N TRP A 198 4.35 6.67 -10.27
CA TRP A 198 3.88 7.77 -11.12
C TRP A 198 2.42 7.56 -11.56
N TRP A 199 2.07 6.33 -11.94
CA TRP A 199 0.71 5.94 -12.32
C TRP A 199 -0.29 6.15 -11.17
N GLU A 200 0.04 5.64 -9.98
CA GLU A 200 -0.82 5.79 -8.79
C GLU A 200 -1.02 7.25 -8.39
N VAL A 201 0.05 8.05 -8.42
CA VAL A 201 -0.03 9.50 -8.16
C VAL A 201 -1.08 10.14 -9.06
N HIS A 202 -1.00 9.91 -10.38
CA HIS A 202 -1.89 10.61 -11.31
C HIS A 202 -3.31 10.05 -11.34
N ARG A 203 -3.49 8.75 -11.13
CA ARG A 203 -4.82 8.12 -11.05
C ARG A 203 -5.64 8.68 -9.88
N LEU A 204 -4.97 9.02 -8.77
CA LEU A 204 -5.60 9.43 -7.51
C LEU A 204 -5.51 10.94 -7.23
N ALA A 205 -4.73 11.71 -8.00
CA ALA A 205 -4.40 13.13 -7.74
C ALA A 205 -5.55 14.17 -7.80
N ALA A 206 -6.70 13.83 -8.39
CA ALA A 206 -7.72 14.85 -8.74
C ALA A 206 -8.94 14.90 -7.80
N SER A 207 -9.19 13.87 -7.00
CA SER A 207 -10.49 13.70 -6.33
C SER A 207 -10.42 13.57 -4.81
N CYS A 208 -9.21 13.65 -4.24
CA CYS A 208 -8.94 13.23 -2.86
C CYS A 208 -8.60 14.39 -1.90
N ARG A 209 -8.69 15.65 -2.34
CA ARG A 209 -8.14 16.82 -1.61
C ARG A 209 -9.03 17.36 -0.50
N SER A 210 -10.34 17.07 -0.56
CA SER A 210 -11.33 17.62 0.38
C SER A 210 -11.56 16.74 1.62
N ALA A 211 -11.28 15.45 1.54
CA ALA A 211 -11.45 14.51 2.64
C ALA A 211 -10.09 14.08 3.22
N PRO A 212 -9.90 14.05 4.56
CA PRO A 212 -8.64 13.64 5.14
C PRO A 212 -8.19 12.23 4.73
N ALA A 213 -9.14 11.29 4.64
CA ALA A 213 -8.89 9.92 4.22
C ALA A 213 -8.48 9.80 2.74
N GLY A 214 -8.86 10.75 1.89
CA GLY A 214 -8.38 10.80 0.50
C GLY A 214 -6.96 11.38 0.40
N MET A 215 -6.64 12.37 1.23
CA MET A 215 -5.38 13.14 1.12
C MET A 215 -4.14 12.26 1.17
N VAL A 216 -4.17 11.15 1.92
CA VAL A 216 -3.07 10.18 2.04
C VAL A 216 -2.69 9.52 0.69
N HIS A 217 -3.52 9.65 -0.34
CA HIS A 217 -3.25 9.18 -1.71
C HIS A 217 -2.76 10.29 -2.65
N ASP A 218 -2.94 11.57 -2.29
CA ASP A 218 -2.52 12.73 -3.10
C ASP A 218 -1.12 13.20 -2.67
N LEU A 219 -0.11 12.79 -3.44
CA LEU A 219 1.27 13.14 -3.19
C LEU A 219 1.52 14.67 -3.13
N ARG A 220 0.84 15.46 -3.98
CA ARG A 220 1.08 16.91 -4.03
C ARG A 220 0.50 17.57 -2.78
N ALA A 221 -0.70 17.16 -2.38
CA ALA A 221 -1.33 17.64 -1.15
C ALA A 221 -0.51 17.27 0.10
N MET A 222 0.01 16.03 0.15
CA MET A 222 0.88 15.57 1.24
C MET A 222 2.18 16.37 1.36
N ILE A 223 2.84 16.67 0.24
CA ILE A 223 4.02 17.55 0.22
C ILE A 223 3.66 18.97 0.65
N GLY A 224 2.53 19.51 0.17
CA GLY A 224 2.04 20.83 0.58
C GLY A 224 1.79 20.92 2.09
N LEU A 225 1.12 19.92 2.67
CA LEU A 225 0.92 19.81 4.11
C LEU A 225 2.25 19.77 4.87
N LEU A 226 3.18 18.91 4.45
CA LEU A 226 4.48 18.75 5.10
C LEU A 226 5.31 20.04 5.07
N VAL A 227 5.33 20.78 3.96
CA VAL A 227 6.09 22.04 3.86
C VAL A 227 5.49 23.14 4.73
N VAL A 228 4.16 23.21 4.85
CA VAL A 228 3.46 24.24 5.64
C VAL A 228 3.55 23.92 7.14
N GLU A 229 3.22 22.70 7.53
CA GLU A 229 3.10 22.31 8.94
C GLU A 229 4.42 21.78 9.53
N HIS A 230 5.36 21.36 8.68
CA HIS A 230 6.60 20.64 9.09
C HIS A 230 6.30 19.36 9.89
N ASP A 231 5.10 18.81 9.71
CA ASP A 231 4.55 17.71 10.48
C ASP A 231 3.54 16.91 9.64
N LEU A 232 3.54 15.59 9.81
CA LEU A 232 2.57 14.65 9.23
C LEU A 232 1.99 13.72 10.29
N SER A 233 2.00 14.16 11.55
CA SER A 233 1.33 13.44 12.63
C SER A 233 -0.17 13.30 12.34
N PRO A 234 -0.82 12.25 12.86
CA PRO A 234 -2.24 11.98 12.61
C PRO A 234 -3.17 13.17 12.89
N GLY A 235 -2.88 13.99 13.91
CA GLY A 235 -3.65 15.19 14.24
C GLY A 235 -3.68 16.25 13.13
N ARG A 236 -2.79 16.17 12.14
CA ARG A 236 -2.80 17.05 10.94
C ARG A 236 -3.81 16.63 9.89
N PHE A 237 -4.45 15.47 10.05
CA PHE A 237 -5.44 14.90 9.14
C PHE A 237 -6.87 15.00 9.68
N THR A 238 -7.19 16.03 10.46
CA THR A 238 -8.59 16.38 10.78
C THR A 238 -9.14 17.38 9.77
N ARG A 239 -10.47 17.47 9.61
CA ARG A 239 -11.08 18.44 8.68
C ARG A 239 -10.71 19.87 9.09
N GLU A 240 -10.65 20.14 10.38
CA GLU A 240 -10.29 21.42 10.99
C GLU A 240 -8.82 21.75 10.74
N ALA A 241 -7.91 20.80 10.99
CA ALA A 241 -6.48 20.98 10.71
C ALA A 241 -6.21 21.19 9.22
N LEU A 242 -6.93 20.48 8.35
CA LEU A 242 -6.82 20.69 6.91
C LEU A 242 -7.52 21.98 6.45
N ALA A 243 -8.53 22.49 7.14
CA ALA A 243 -9.08 23.80 6.81
C ALA A 243 -8.05 24.92 7.07
N ARG A 244 -7.21 24.76 8.11
CA ARG A 244 -6.11 25.69 8.40
C ARG A 244 -5.07 25.70 7.28
N HIS A 245 -4.60 26.91 6.97
CA HIS A 245 -3.58 27.18 5.95
C HIS A 245 -3.85 26.53 4.58
N ARG A 246 -5.12 26.28 4.23
CA ARG A 246 -5.51 25.65 2.95
C ARG A 246 -4.82 26.30 1.76
N ASP A 247 -4.91 27.62 1.65
CA ASP A 247 -4.36 28.36 0.51
C ASP A 247 -2.85 28.19 0.39
N ALA A 248 -2.13 28.21 1.52
CA ALA A 248 -0.68 28.00 1.54
C ALA A 248 -0.31 26.57 1.12
N ARG A 249 -1.07 25.57 1.60
CA ARG A 249 -0.85 24.15 1.25
C ARG A 249 -1.13 23.91 -0.23
N GLU A 250 -2.23 24.45 -0.74
CA GLU A 250 -2.60 24.36 -2.15
C GLU A 250 -1.60 25.11 -3.05
N ALA A 251 -1.10 26.27 -2.63
CA ALA A 251 -0.07 27.01 -3.34
C ALA A 251 1.25 26.21 -3.46
N VAL A 252 1.69 25.54 -2.38
CA VAL A 252 2.86 24.65 -2.44
C VAL A 252 2.58 23.43 -3.32
N ALA A 253 1.43 22.78 -3.13
CA ALA A 253 1.03 21.60 -3.92
C ALA A 253 0.99 21.89 -5.43
N ALA A 254 0.58 23.10 -5.82
CA ALA A 254 0.59 23.55 -7.21
C ALA A 254 1.99 23.66 -7.82
N ARG A 255 3.03 23.84 -6.98
CA ARG A 255 4.45 23.91 -7.37
C ARG A 255 5.15 22.54 -7.39
N VAL A 256 4.43 21.46 -7.09
CA VAL A 256 4.95 20.09 -7.10
C VAL A 256 4.76 19.47 -8.49
N GLU A 257 5.89 19.22 -9.17
CA GLU A 257 5.95 18.52 -10.44
C GLU A 257 6.39 17.08 -10.24
N VAL A 258 5.55 16.12 -10.65
CA VAL A 258 5.85 14.69 -10.53
C VAL A 258 6.14 14.12 -11.91
N ARG A 259 7.37 13.61 -12.09
CA ARG A 259 7.88 13.05 -13.33
C ARG A 259 8.17 11.56 -13.17
N HIS A 260 8.10 10.85 -14.29
CA HIS A 260 8.49 9.43 -14.35
C HIS A 260 9.99 9.33 -14.62
N SER A 261 10.70 8.54 -13.81
CA SER A 261 12.10 8.16 -14.01
C SER A 261 12.22 6.73 -14.57
N TRP A 262 12.83 6.62 -15.76
CA TRP A 262 13.10 5.33 -16.38
C TRP A 262 14.15 4.52 -15.65
N SER A 263 15.19 5.16 -15.13
CA SER A 263 16.23 4.47 -14.35
C SER A 263 15.61 3.78 -13.14
N ARG A 264 14.72 4.45 -12.41
CA ARG A 264 13.98 3.87 -11.28
C ARG A 264 13.05 2.74 -11.67
N THR A 265 12.36 2.85 -12.82
CA THR A 265 11.53 1.75 -13.32
C THR A 265 12.36 0.53 -13.66
N LEU A 266 13.48 0.72 -14.36
CA LEU A 266 14.36 -0.37 -14.76
C LEU A 266 15.04 -1.02 -13.55
N ASP A 267 15.43 -0.21 -12.56
CA ASP A 267 16.01 -0.70 -11.31
C ASP A 267 15.01 -1.57 -10.54
N LEU A 268 13.78 -1.08 -10.33
CA LEU A 268 12.71 -1.86 -9.71
C LEU A 268 12.42 -3.15 -10.47
N ALA A 269 12.27 -3.07 -11.80
CA ALA A 269 11.95 -4.24 -12.62
C ALA A 269 13.07 -5.29 -12.59
N SER A 270 14.34 -4.85 -12.69
CA SER A 270 15.50 -5.73 -12.63
C SER A 270 15.61 -6.41 -11.26
N HIS A 271 15.41 -5.65 -10.17
CA HIS A 271 15.41 -6.19 -8.81
C HIS A 271 14.29 -7.22 -8.60
N LEU A 272 13.07 -6.95 -9.09
CA LEU A 272 11.96 -7.89 -8.99
C LEU A 272 12.25 -9.18 -9.76
N VAL A 273 12.82 -9.11 -10.96
CA VAL A 273 13.18 -10.30 -11.74
C VAL A 273 14.31 -11.09 -11.09
N ASP A 274 15.33 -10.42 -10.54
CA ASP A 274 16.47 -11.07 -9.89
C ASP A 274 16.08 -11.78 -8.59
N VAL A 275 15.22 -11.15 -7.78
CA VAL A 275 14.87 -11.65 -6.45
C VAL A 275 13.63 -12.53 -6.46
N LEU A 276 12.60 -12.15 -7.22
CA LEU A 276 11.31 -12.83 -7.28
C LEU A 276 11.11 -13.56 -8.61
N GLY A 277 12.18 -13.87 -9.34
CA GLY A 277 12.14 -14.60 -10.63
C GLY A 277 11.16 -15.78 -10.66
N PRO A 278 11.19 -16.70 -9.66
CA PRO A 278 10.27 -17.83 -9.58
C PRO A 278 8.79 -17.45 -9.57
N LEU A 279 8.43 -16.28 -9.02
CA LEU A 279 7.06 -15.79 -9.00
C LEU A 279 6.49 -15.53 -10.40
N PHE A 280 7.37 -15.20 -11.36
CA PHE A 280 7.00 -14.88 -12.74
C PHE A 280 6.99 -16.12 -13.66
N ALA A 281 7.26 -17.31 -13.14
CA ALA A 281 7.15 -18.53 -13.92
C ALA A 281 5.72 -18.71 -14.44
N GLY A 282 5.59 -19.14 -15.69
CA GLY A 282 4.29 -19.31 -16.35
C GLY A 282 3.67 -18.03 -16.90
N VAL A 283 4.29 -16.85 -16.72
CA VAL A 283 3.88 -15.63 -17.45
C VAL A 283 4.23 -15.80 -18.93
N ASP A 284 3.20 -15.95 -19.76
CA ASP A 284 3.33 -16.17 -21.20
C ASP A 284 3.05 -14.91 -22.03
N ALA A 285 3.37 -14.99 -23.33
CA ALA A 285 3.15 -13.88 -24.25
C ALA A 285 1.65 -13.49 -24.37
N ALA A 286 0.73 -14.44 -24.17
CA ALA A 286 -0.70 -14.17 -24.22
C ALA A 286 -1.17 -13.32 -23.03
N SER A 287 -0.67 -13.62 -21.83
CA SER A 287 -0.90 -12.87 -20.60
C SER A 287 -0.35 -11.45 -20.72
N LEU A 288 0.89 -11.29 -21.23
CA LEU A 288 1.48 -9.97 -21.47
C LEU A 288 0.67 -9.15 -22.50
N ARG A 289 0.21 -9.77 -23.59
CA ARG A 289 -0.68 -9.11 -24.56
C ARG A 289 -2.04 -8.73 -23.97
N ARG A 290 -2.56 -9.53 -23.04
CA ARG A 290 -3.82 -9.23 -22.32
C ARG A 290 -3.64 -8.04 -21.38
N ALA A 291 -2.58 -8.05 -20.56
CA ALA A 291 -2.20 -6.91 -19.72
C ALA A 291 -2.03 -5.64 -20.56
N GLU A 292 -1.32 -5.74 -21.67
CA GLU A 292 -1.11 -4.60 -22.57
C GLU A 292 -2.43 -4.02 -23.08
N ARG A 293 -3.35 -4.86 -23.56
CA ARG A 293 -4.67 -4.39 -24.03
C ARG A 293 -5.44 -3.65 -22.94
N ILE A 294 -5.39 -4.16 -21.71
CA ILE A 294 -6.06 -3.55 -20.55
C ILE A 294 -5.39 -2.24 -20.16
N ILE A 295 -4.06 -2.18 -20.11
CA ILE A 295 -3.32 -0.94 -19.84
C ILE A 295 -3.65 0.11 -20.91
N ARG A 296 -3.65 -0.28 -22.19
CA ARG A 296 -4.02 0.61 -23.30
C ARG A 296 -5.47 1.07 -23.23
N SER A 297 -6.41 0.21 -22.81
CA SER A 297 -7.82 0.63 -22.66
C SER A 297 -7.96 1.65 -21.54
N HIS A 298 -7.33 1.42 -20.38
CA HIS A 298 -7.31 2.37 -19.28
C HIS A 298 -6.62 3.70 -19.64
N ALA A 299 -5.54 3.65 -20.43
CA ALA A 299 -4.86 4.84 -20.93
C ALA A 299 -5.67 5.63 -21.97
N ARG A 300 -6.63 5.00 -22.68
CA ARG A 300 -7.55 5.68 -23.61
C ARG A 300 -8.76 6.27 -22.90
N SER A 301 -9.15 5.72 -21.75
CA SER A 301 -10.31 6.14 -20.96
C SER A 301 -10.00 7.23 -19.92
N GLY A 302 -8.73 7.65 -19.78
CA GLY A 302 -8.30 8.66 -18.80
C GLY A 302 -7.41 9.73 -19.43
N PRO A 303 -7.20 10.88 -18.74
CA PRO A 303 -6.33 11.97 -19.21
C PRO A 303 -4.83 11.61 -19.25
N LEU A 304 -4.48 10.35 -18.94
CA LEU A 304 -3.13 9.84 -18.79
C LEU A 304 -2.79 8.93 -19.97
N GLY A 305 -2.35 9.54 -21.06
CA GLY A 305 -1.57 8.80 -22.06
C GLY A 305 -0.35 8.14 -21.40
N LEU A 306 0.16 7.07 -22.01
CA LEU A 306 1.44 6.46 -21.60
C LEU A 306 2.50 7.56 -21.42
N PRO A 307 3.37 7.48 -20.38
CA PRO A 307 4.39 8.50 -20.14
C PRO A 307 5.15 8.80 -21.44
N ARG A 308 5.27 10.09 -21.80
CA ARG A 308 6.02 10.52 -22.99
C ARG A 308 7.44 9.95 -22.89
N GLY A 309 7.82 9.14 -23.87
CA GLY A 309 9.10 8.41 -23.87
C GLY A 309 9.00 6.92 -23.49
N GLY A 310 7.81 6.35 -23.27
CA GLY A 310 7.61 4.90 -23.09
C GLY A 310 7.54 4.08 -24.36
N GLY A 311 7.39 4.74 -25.52
CA GLY A 311 7.43 4.08 -26.83
C GLY A 311 8.68 3.22 -27.04
N PRO A 312 9.90 3.68 -26.71
CA PRO A 312 11.13 2.90 -26.85
C PRO A 312 11.30 1.74 -25.88
N LEU A 313 10.98 1.85 -24.58
CA LEU A 313 11.07 0.69 -23.68
C LEU A 313 9.96 -0.31 -23.98
N TRP A 314 8.74 0.17 -24.22
CA TRP A 314 7.65 -0.73 -24.59
C TRP A 314 7.95 -1.39 -25.93
N ARG A 315 8.51 -0.68 -26.91
CA ARG A 315 9.10 -1.29 -28.10
C ARG A 315 10.27 -2.22 -27.77
N ALA A 316 11.14 -1.95 -26.81
CA ALA A 316 12.27 -2.83 -26.47
C ALA A 316 11.83 -4.14 -25.79
N ILE A 317 10.87 -4.06 -24.86
CA ILE A 317 10.20 -5.20 -24.23
C ILE A 317 9.38 -5.96 -25.29
N SER A 318 8.69 -5.24 -26.18
CA SER A 318 7.89 -5.83 -27.27
C SER A 318 8.72 -6.34 -28.45
N ALA A 319 9.96 -5.87 -28.64
CA ALA A 319 10.87 -6.24 -29.74
C ALA A 319 11.89 -7.31 -29.33
N ARG A 320 12.04 -7.61 -28.03
CA ARG A 320 12.80 -8.76 -27.53
C ARG A 320 12.02 -9.58 -26.50
N PRO A 321 10.74 -9.93 -26.75
CA PRO A 321 9.96 -10.75 -25.84
C PRO A 321 10.67 -12.08 -25.58
N ASP A 322 11.36 -12.65 -26.58
CA ASP A 322 12.02 -13.95 -26.47
C ASP A 322 13.16 -14.00 -25.44
N ARG A 323 13.90 -12.90 -25.20
CA ARG A 323 14.97 -12.88 -24.18
C ARG A 323 14.42 -12.73 -22.77
N LEU A 324 13.40 -11.88 -22.59
CA LEU A 324 12.72 -11.74 -21.30
C LEU A 324 11.96 -13.05 -20.98
N LEU A 325 11.23 -13.59 -21.95
CA LEU A 325 10.55 -14.87 -21.86
C LEU A 325 11.54 -16.01 -21.65
N ALA A 326 12.73 -16.00 -22.26
CA ALA A 326 13.75 -17.01 -21.96
C ALA A 326 14.20 -16.92 -20.49
N ALA A 327 14.47 -15.72 -19.97
CA ALA A 327 14.83 -15.54 -18.56
C ALA A 327 13.71 -15.98 -17.60
N LEU A 328 12.44 -15.80 -17.99
CA LEU A 328 11.26 -16.25 -17.23
C LEU A 328 10.98 -17.75 -17.38
N ARG A 329 11.30 -18.35 -18.53
CA ARG A 329 11.02 -19.76 -18.87
C ARG A 329 11.92 -20.74 -18.12
N TYR A 330 13.07 -20.29 -17.62
CA TYR A 330 13.98 -21.10 -16.81
C TYR A 330 13.82 -20.90 -15.30
N GLN A 331 12.80 -20.17 -14.87
CA GLN A 331 12.48 -20.02 -13.45
C GLN A 331 11.77 -21.29 -12.96
N SER A 332 12.05 -21.71 -11.73
CA SER A 332 11.52 -22.97 -11.17
C SER A 332 10.00 -22.98 -11.03
N GLY A 333 9.37 -21.81 -10.88
CA GLY A 333 7.95 -21.68 -10.54
C GLY A 333 7.62 -22.07 -9.10
N ASP A 334 8.64 -22.34 -8.30
CA ASP A 334 8.52 -22.54 -6.87
C ASP A 334 9.01 -21.30 -6.13
N LEU A 335 8.12 -20.62 -5.40
CA LEU A 335 8.46 -19.44 -4.62
C LEU A 335 9.56 -19.72 -3.57
N ALA A 336 9.73 -20.98 -3.15
CA ALA A 336 10.81 -21.37 -2.25
C ALA A 336 12.22 -21.09 -2.83
N ASP A 337 12.35 -20.99 -4.15
CA ASP A 337 13.63 -20.71 -4.81
C ASP A 337 13.87 -19.19 -4.99
N ALA A 338 12.93 -18.35 -4.56
CA ALA A 338 13.09 -16.90 -4.60
C ALA A 338 14.05 -16.43 -3.49
N ARG A 339 14.80 -15.37 -3.77
CA ARG A 339 15.79 -14.79 -2.84
C ARG A 339 15.13 -13.79 -1.89
N LEU A 340 14.10 -14.23 -1.16
CA LEU A 340 13.25 -13.34 -0.34
C LEU A 340 14.03 -12.54 0.71
N ASP A 341 15.14 -13.08 1.19
CA ASP A 341 16.10 -12.42 2.09
C ASP A 341 16.78 -11.19 1.44
N ALA A 342 16.96 -11.20 0.12
CA ALA A 342 17.48 -10.09 -0.66
C ALA A 342 16.39 -9.13 -1.17
N PHE A 343 15.11 -9.35 -0.82
CA PHE A 343 14.02 -8.52 -1.29
C PHE A 343 14.10 -7.10 -0.72
N GLN A 344 13.87 -6.13 -1.59
CA GLN A 344 13.91 -4.71 -1.26
C GLN A 344 12.76 -4.01 -1.97
N LEU A 345 12.03 -3.17 -1.25
CA LEU A 345 10.96 -2.37 -1.85
C LEU A 345 11.56 -1.14 -2.54
N ARG A 346 12.04 -1.32 -3.78
CA ARG A 346 12.66 -0.28 -4.61
C ARG A 346 11.65 0.72 -5.21
N LEU A 347 10.85 1.32 -4.34
CA LEU A 347 9.91 2.40 -4.66
C LEU A 347 10.44 3.75 -4.16
N GLY A 348 11.75 3.98 -4.31
CA GLY A 348 12.42 5.22 -3.97
C GLY A 348 12.00 6.44 -4.83
N ALA A 349 12.54 7.61 -4.48
CA ALA A 349 12.25 8.87 -5.16
C ALA A 349 13.47 9.80 -5.19
N ASP A 350 13.58 10.58 -6.27
CA ASP A 350 14.45 11.76 -6.34
C ASP A 350 13.62 13.00 -6.10
N VAL A 351 14.01 13.84 -5.16
CA VAL A 351 13.32 15.09 -4.86
C VAL A 351 14.29 16.25 -4.91
N ARG A 352 13.87 17.34 -5.54
CA ARG A 352 14.60 18.61 -5.53
C ARG A 352 13.66 19.75 -5.19
N VAL A 353 13.98 20.47 -4.10
CA VAL A 353 13.26 21.68 -3.72
C VAL A 353 14.08 22.90 -4.15
N HIS A 354 13.48 23.74 -4.98
CA HIS A 354 14.02 25.02 -5.40
C HIS A 354 13.40 26.14 -4.59
N THR A 355 14.22 27.09 -4.16
CA THR A 355 13.78 28.24 -3.37
C THR A 355 13.92 29.54 -4.15
N THR A 356 13.06 30.50 -3.86
CA THR A 356 13.00 31.80 -4.56
C THR A 356 14.27 32.64 -4.46
N ARG A 357 15.20 32.28 -3.56
CA ARG A 357 16.52 32.91 -3.42
C ARG A 357 17.63 32.15 -4.14
N GLY A 358 17.29 31.25 -5.07
CA GLY A 358 18.24 30.45 -5.85
C GLY A 358 18.81 29.22 -5.14
N GLY A 359 18.42 28.95 -3.89
CA GLY A 359 18.84 27.75 -3.16
C GLY A 359 18.18 26.49 -3.71
N THR A 360 18.96 25.41 -3.86
CA THR A 360 18.48 24.11 -4.35
C THR A 360 18.85 23.00 -3.36
N TRP A 361 17.87 22.19 -2.99
CA TRP A 361 18.01 21.11 -2.00
C TRP A 361 17.63 19.77 -2.63
N PRO A 362 18.61 18.99 -3.12
CA PRO A 362 18.37 17.66 -3.65
C PRO A 362 18.37 16.60 -2.54
N GLU A 363 17.54 15.58 -2.69
CA GLU A 363 17.51 14.37 -1.87
C GLU A 363 17.23 13.16 -2.76
N HIS A 364 18.03 12.12 -2.59
CA HIS A 364 17.93 10.87 -3.33
C HIS A 364 17.61 9.74 -2.35
N ARG A 365 16.57 8.97 -2.65
CA ARG A 365 16.21 7.78 -1.88
C ARG A 365 16.00 6.58 -2.77
N ASP A 366 16.67 5.49 -2.44
CA ASP A 366 16.47 4.19 -3.10
C ASP A 366 15.40 3.36 -2.40
N LEU A 367 15.38 3.41 -1.07
CA LEU A 367 14.51 2.60 -0.23
C LEU A 367 13.53 3.48 0.56
N VAL A 368 12.38 2.89 0.85
CA VAL A 368 11.38 3.47 1.75
C VAL A 368 11.74 3.07 3.19
N GLU A 369 11.82 4.03 4.11
CA GLU A 369 11.97 3.68 5.54
C GLU A 369 10.80 2.81 6.00
N GLY A 370 11.11 1.77 6.74
CA GLY A 370 10.16 0.79 7.28
C GLY A 370 9.82 -0.33 6.30
N SER A 371 10.48 -0.43 5.14
CA SER A 371 10.20 -1.44 4.12
C SER A 371 11.34 -2.47 3.99
N PRO A 372 11.12 -3.62 3.32
CA PRO A 372 12.17 -4.59 3.03
C PRO A 372 13.41 -3.93 2.40
N GLY A 373 14.59 -4.31 2.91
CA GLY A 373 15.87 -3.69 2.58
C GLY A 373 16.31 -2.58 3.55
N TRP A 374 15.40 -2.01 4.34
CA TRP A 374 15.77 -1.10 5.42
C TRP A 374 16.27 -1.89 6.64
N PRO A 375 17.26 -1.39 7.41
CA PRO A 375 17.78 -2.14 8.55
C PRO A 375 16.68 -2.50 9.54
N TRP A 376 16.65 -3.77 9.94
CA TRP A 376 15.64 -4.28 10.88
C TRP A 376 15.67 -3.53 12.21
N ARG A 377 16.87 -3.27 12.75
CA ARG A 377 17.05 -2.49 13.98
C ARG A 377 16.36 -1.12 13.88
N ASP A 378 16.58 -0.41 12.78
CA ASP A 378 16.01 0.93 12.56
C ASP A 378 14.49 0.85 12.36
N THR A 379 14.00 -0.22 11.73
CA THR A 379 12.57 -0.53 11.60
C THR A 379 11.92 -0.68 12.96
N VAL A 380 12.51 -1.49 13.83
CA VAL A 380 12.04 -1.70 15.20
C VAL A 380 12.08 -0.39 15.99
N GLU A 381 13.21 0.32 15.96
CA GLU A 381 13.36 1.58 16.70
C GLU A 381 12.35 2.65 16.26
N ALA A 382 12.21 2.87 14.95
CA ALA A 382 11.25 3.83 14.40
C ALA A 382 9.81 3.42 14.66
N THR A 383 9.50 2.12 14.61
CA THR A 383 8.18 1.59 14.97
C THR A 383 7.89 1.86 16.44
N HIS A 384 8.80 1.51 17.35
CA HIS A 384 8.61 1.83 18.78
C HIS A 384 8.48 3.33 18.99
N ALA A 385 9.32 4.16 18.36
CA ALA A 385 9.24 5.62 18.48
C ALA A 385 7.89 6.18 18.01
N LYS A 386 7.31 5.62 16.93
CA LYS A 386 5.96 5.96 16.45
C LYS A 386 4.87 5.69 17.50
N TRP A 387 5.08 4.74 18.39
CA TRP A 387 4.13 4.34 19.43
C TRP A 387 4.47 4.92 20.82
N ARG A 388 5.70 5.37 21.07
CA ARG A 388 6.13 5.95 22.36
C ARG A 388 5.30 7.19 22.72
N GLY A 389 4.91 7.28 24.00
CA GLY A 389 4.18 8.44 24.54
C GLY A 389 2.70 8.47 24.20
N ARG A 390 2.17 7.47 23.49
CA ARG A 390 0.73 7.30 23.26
C ARG A 390 0.12 6.54 24.43
N ASP A 391 -1.04 6.97 24.92
CA ASP A 391 -1.82 6.20 25.88
C ASP A 391 -2.53 5.06 25.14
N HIS A 392 -1.81 3.96 24.95
CA HIS A 392 -2.33 2.76 24.27
C HIS A 392 -3.58 2.21 24.93
N ALA A 393 -3.75 2.41 26.25
CA ALA A 393 -4.93 1.94 26.95
C ALA A 393 -6.13 2.85 26.62
N ALA A 394 -5.94 4.17 26.53
CA ALA A 394 -6.97 5.09 26.05
C ALA A 394 -7.32 4.85 24.58
N GLU A 395 -6.34 4.60 23.72
CA GLU A 395 -6.56 4.28 22.31
C GLU A 395 -7.27 2.94 22.11
N ALA A 396 -6.90 1.91 22.86
CA ALA A 396 -7.60 0.64 22.84
C ALA A 396 -9.05 0.79 23.34
N ARG A 397 -9.27 1.59 24.39
CA ARG A 397 -10.61 1.92 24.89
C ARG A 397 -11.42 2.72 23.87
N SER A 398 -10.83 3.69 23.19
CA SER A 398 -11.53 4.49 22.17
C SER A 398 -11.93 3.61 20.99
N VAL A 399 -11.04 2.75 20.49
CA VAL A 399 -11.37 1.79 19.42
C VAL A 399 -12.46 0.80 19.87
N ALA A 400 -12.43 0.34 21.13
CA ALA A 400 -13.42 -0.59 21.68
C ALA A 400 -14.78 0.05 21.99
N ALA A 401 -14.81 1.36 22.25
CA ALA A 401 -16.02 2.11 22.57
C ALA A 401 -16.74 2.68 21.34
N VAL A 402 -16.09 2.68 20.17
CA VAL A 402 -16.71 3.15 18.94
C VAL A 402 -17.68 2.09 18.42
N GLU A 403 -18.97 2.34 18.59
CA GLU A 403 -19.98 1.65 17.79
C GLU A 403 -19.79 2.02 16.31
N PRO A 404 -19.96 1.07 15.36
CA PRO A 404 -19.92 1.37 13.93
C PRO A 404 -21.07 2.31 13.55
N THR A 405 -20.88 3.60 13.73
CA THR A 405 -21.84 4.62 13.28
C THR A 405 -21.58 4.96 11.82
N ALA A 406 -22.54 5.64 11.19
CA ALA A 406 -22.50 5.98 9.77
C ALA A 406 -21.39 6.97 9.37
N ASP A 407 -20.68 7.59 10.33
CA ASP A 407 -19.62 8.56 10.03
C ASP A 407 -18.23 7.92 9.99
N ALA A 408 -17.86 7.51 8.77
CA ALA A 408 -16.54 7.00 8.39
C ALA A 408 -15.36 7.81 8.92
N ASP A 409 -15.49 9.14 8.98
CA ASP A 409 -14.37 10.03 9.24
C ASP A 409 -13.98 10.05 10.72
N ALA A 410 -14.95 9.95 11.64
CA ALA A 410 -14.69 9.84 13.07
C ALA A 410 -13.97 8.51 13.41
N TRP A 411 -14.35 7.44 12.71
CA TRP A 411 -13.73 6.12 12.86
C TRP A 411 -12.29 6.11 12.32
N VAL A 412 -12.07 6.68 11.13
CA VAL A 412 -10.73 6.81 10.54
C VAL A 412 -9.83 7.72 11.37
N ALA A 413 -10.33 8.85 11.88
CA ALA A 413 -9.61 9.77 12.76
C ALA A 413 -9.11 9.05 14.01
N THR A 414 -9.97 8.29 14.68
CA THR A 414 -9.61 7.49 15.85
C THR A 414 -8.54 6.44 15.53
N LEU A 415 -8.68 5.71 14.40
CA LEU A 415 -7.72 4.69 13.99
C LEU A 415 -6.34 5.24 13.61
N ILE A 416 -6.29 6.45 13.04
CA ILE A 416 -5.00 7.08 12.76
C ILE A 416 -4.41 7.72 14.02
N GLY A 417 -5.19 7.97 15.08
CA GLY A 417 -4.72 8.64 16.29
C GLY A 417 -4.96 10.14 16.34
N ALA A 418 -5.88 10.66 15.52
CA ALA A 418 -6.36 12.01 15.64
C ALA A 418 -7.44 12.04 16.73
N ASP A 419 -7.13 12.63 17.88
CA ASP A 419 -8.12 12.87 18.94
C ASP A 419 -9.03 14.03 18.50
N PRO A 420 -10.35 13.81 18.28
CA PRO A 420 -11.26 14.88 17.90
C PRO A 420 -11.46 15.92 19.02
N SER A 421 -11.13 15.57 20.27
CA SER A 421 -11.39 16.39 21.45
C SER A 421 -10.22 17.31 21.84
N ALA A 422 -9.01 17.07 21.30
CA ALA A 422 -7.79 17.74 21.76
C ALA A 422 -7.63 19.21 21.31
N ASP A 423 -8.42 19.69 20.35
CA ASP A 423 -8.39 21.10 19.89
C ASP A 423 -9.51 21.96 20.54
N GLY A 424 -10.35 21.39 21.43
CA GLY A 424 -11.47 22.09 22.07
C GLY A 424 -11.10 23.00 23.26
N ASP A 425 -9.95 22.77 23.91
CA ASP A 425 -9.62 23.39 25.21
C ASP A 425 -8.58 24.53 25.13
N ARG A 426 -8.41 25.15 23.96
CA ARG A 426 -7.67 26.41 23.80
C ARG A 426 -8.53 27.54 23.25
N MET A 427 -9.70 27.72 23.83
CA MET A 427 -10.44 28.99 23.82
C MET A 427 -11.18 29.19 25.15
N LEU A 428 -10.44 29.61 26.17
CA LEU A 428 -10.90 30.55 27.18
C LEU A 428 -9.77 31.54 27.48
#